data_AF-A0A845UB11-F1
#
_entry.id   AF-A0A845UB11-F1
#
_cell.length_a   1.000
_cell.length_b   1.000
_cell.length_c   1.000
_cell.angle_alpha   90.00
_cell.angle_beta   90.00
_cell.angle_gamma   90.00
#
_symmetry.space_group_name_H-M   'P 1'
#
loop_
_entity.id
_entity.type
_entity.pdbx_description
1 polymer ?
#
loop_
_entity_poly.entity_id
_entity_poly.type
_entity_poly.pdbx_seq_one_letter_code
_entity_poly.pdbx_strand_id
1 'polypeptide(L)'
;MRKAKQKPVGRQPKIDIGAELLTSVREMKAGIRARVHCPEISAVAHARLASGLSQTAFAALLGVSVRTLQDWEQGRREPSGAAKTLFRVAERYPEVLQELAA
;
A
#
# COMPACT_ATOMS: atom_id res chain seq x y z
N MET A 1 -46.39 40.26 -24.49
CA MET A 1 -45.47 39.14 -24.22
C MET A 1 -44.45 39.58 -23.16
N ARG A 2 -44.57 39.14 -21.90
CA ARG A 2 -43.65 39.51 -20.81
C ARG A 2 -42.53 38.47 -20.75
N LYS A 3 -41.27 38.85 -21.00
CA LYS A 3 -40.13 37.93 -20.90
C LYS A 3 -39.92 37.52 -19.44
N ALA A 4 -39.94 36.21 -19.18
CA ALA A 4 -39.59 35.63 -17.89
C ALA A 4 -38.10 35.88 -17.61
N LYS A 5 -37.81 36.57 -16.51
CA LYS A 5 -36.44 36.77 -16.03
C LYS A 5 -35.89 35.42 -15.56
N GLN A 6 -34.88 34.89 -16.24
CA GLN A 6 -34.08 33.78 -15.72
C GLN A 6 -33.33 34.26 -14.47
N LYS A 7 -33.59 33.57 -13.35
CA LYS A 7 -32.90 33.77 -12.07
C LYS A 7 -31.49 33.16 -12.22
N PRO A 8 -30.41 33.87 -11.89
CA PRO A 8 -29.07 33.30 -12.00
C PRO A 8 -28.92 32.14 -11.00
N VAL A 9 -28.52 30.97 -11.51
CA VAL A 9 -28.10 29.82 -10.68
C VAL A 9 -26.92 30.30 -9.83
N GLY A 10 -27.12 30.30 -8.52
CA GLY A 10 -26.12 30.74 -7.55
C GLY A 10 -24.82 29.96 -7.68
N ARG A 11 -23.71 30.69 -7.70
CA ARG A 11 -22.34 30.18 -7.66
C ARG A 11 -22.20 29.18 -6.52
N GLN A 12 -21.76 27.95 -6.83
CA GLN A 12 -21.43 26.95 -5.81
C GLN A 12 -20.48 27.58 -4.77
N PRO A 13 -20.67 27.34 -3.47
CA PRO A 13 -19.73 27.81 -2.47
C PRO A 13 -18.35 27.19 -2.75
N LYS A 14 -17.29 28.00 -2.68
CA LYS A 14 -15.92 27.49 -2.73
C LYS A 14 -15.77 26.52 -1.56
N ILE A 15 -15.60 25.23 -1.87
CA ILE A 15 -15.21 24.23 -0.89
C ILE A 15 -13.85 24.68 -0.32
N ASP A 16 -13.80 24.92 0.99
CA ASP A 16 -12.55 25.17 1.70
C ASP A 16 -11.90 23.81 1.98
N ILE A 17 -11.07 23.39 1.02
CA ILE A 17 -10.33 22.12 1.09
C ILE A 17 -9.48 22.05 2.37
N GLY A 18 -8.95 23.19 2.86
CA GLY A 18 -8.14 23.23 4.07
C GLY A 18 -8.96 22.88 5.32
N ALA A 19 -10.17 23.45 5.44
CA ALA A 19 -11.09 23.15 6.52
C ALA A 19 -11.57 21.69 6.49
N GLU A 20 -11.81 21.15 5.30
CA GLU A 20 -12.20 19.74 5.09
C GLU A 20 -11.08 18.78 5.50
N LEU A 21 -9.84 19.02 5.06
CA LEU A 21 -8.67 18.21 5.43
C LEU A 21 -8.40 18.22 6.93
N LEU A 22 -8.49 19.40 7.58
CA LEU A 22 -8.33 19.51 9.03
C LEU A 22 -9.38 18.72 9.81
N THR A 23 -10.61 18.68 9.30
CA THR A 23 -11.70 17.90 9.89
C THR A 23 -11.39 16.40 9.78
N SER A 24 -11.02 15.92 8.59
CA SER A 24 -10.62 14.52 8.37
C SER A 24 -9.46 14.06 9.26
N VAL A 25 -8.45 14.91 9.48
CA VAL A 25 -7.32 14.59 10.39
C VAL A 25 -7.78 14.47 11.85
N ARG A 26 -8.69 15.35 12.30
CA ARG A 26 -9.25 15.28 13.66
C ARG A 26 -10.09 14.03 13.86
N GLU A 27 -10.90 13.66 12.87
CA GLU A 27 -11.70 12.43 12.88
C GLU A 27 -10.80 11.19 12.96
N MET A 28 -9.74 11.12 12.14
CA MET A 28 -8.75 10.04 12.21
C MET A 28 -8.09 9.95 13.59
N LYS A 29 -7.70 11.08 14.18
CA LYS A 29 -7.09 11.12 15.53
C LYS A 29 -8.08 10.70 16.62
N ALA A 30 -9.36 11.03 16.47
CA ALA A 30 -10.44 10.58 17.35
C ALA A 30 -10.82 9.10 17.15
N GLY A 31 -10.18 8.41 16.19
CA GLY A 31 -10.50 7.02 15.86
C GLY A 31 -11.81 6.85 15.11
N ILE A 32 -12.40 7.93 14.59
CA ILE A 32 -13.56 7.89 13.70
C ILE A 32 -13.04 7.51 12.32
N ARG A 33 -13.28 6.25 11.93
CA ARG A 33 -12.79 5.69 10.67
C ARG A 33 -13.99 5.29 9.83
N ALA A 34 -14.02 5.70 8.57
CA ALA A 34 -15.07 5.29 7.66
C ALA A 34 -14.96 3.78 7.34
N ARG A 35 -14.03 3.40 6.45
CA ARG A 35 -13.85 2.02 6.00
C ARG A 35 -12.41 1.60 6.25
N VAL A 36 -12.24 0.51 7.01
CA VAL A 36 -10.95 -0.17 7.11
C VAL A 36 -10.86 -1.14 5.95
N HIS A 37 -9.87 -0.94 5.08
CA HIS A 37 -9.55 -1.90 4.03
C HIS A 37 -8.36 -2.73 4.51
N CYS A 38 -8.57 -4.03 4.67
CA CYS A 38 -7.51 -4.99 4.94
C CYS A 38 -7.19 -5.68 3.61
N PRO A 39 -6.28 -5.15 2.78
CA PRO A 39 -5.92 -5.80 1.54
C PRO A 39 -5.32 -7.17 1.83
N GLU A 40 -5.65 -8.16 0.99
CA GLU A 40 -4.98 -9.45 1.04
C GLU A 40 -3.51 -9.27 0.67
N ILE A 41 -2.62 -9.66 1.58
CA ILE A 41 -1.18 -9.59 1.38
C ILE A 41 -0.77 -10.87 0.65
N SER A 42 -0.02 -10.74 -0.44
CA SER A 42 0.49 -11.90 -1.16
C SER A 42 1.48 -12.69 -0.29
N ALA A 43 1.58 -14.01 -0.51
CA ALA A 43 2.53 -14.86 0.21
C ALA A 43 3.98 -14.35 0.11
N VAL A 44 4.34 -13.75 -1.03
CA VAL A 44 5.66 -13.14 -1.23
C VAL A 44 5.87 -11.93 -0.31
N ALA A 45 4.87 -11.04 -0.23
CA ALA A 45 4.94 -9.88 0.65
C ALA A 45 4.92 -10.30 2.13
N HIS A 46 4.18 -11.35 2.47
CA HIS A 46 4.17 -11.93 3.81
C HIS A 46 5.55 -12.48 4.21
N ALA A 47 6.19 -13.28 3.34
CA ALA A 47 7.53 -13.80 3.54
C ALA A 47 8.57 -12.69 3.79
N ARG A 48 8.51 -11.60 3.01
CA ARG A 48 9.39 -10.44 3.24
C ARG A 48 9.11 -9.77 4.58
N LEU A 49 7.84 -9.50 4.90
CA LEU A 49 7.47 -8.85 6.15
C LEU A 49 7.87 -9.69 7.37
N ALA A 50 7.74 -11.02 7.29
CA ALA A 50 8.18 -11.94 8.32
C ALA A 50 9.71 -11.86 8.58
N SER A 51 10.51 -11.65 7.52
CA SER A 51 11.95 -11.45 7.66
C SER A 51 12.33 -10.08 8.27
N GLY A 52 11.42 -9.12 8.34
CA GLY A 52 11.70 -7.76 8.82
C GLY A 52 12.47 -6.88 7.82
N LEU A 53 12.71 -7.36 6.60
CA LEU A 53 13.49 -6.65 5.59
C LEU A 53 12.64 -5.68 4.74
N SER A 54 13.25 -4.56 4.35
CA SER A 54 12.68 -3.66 3.34
C SER A 54 12.64 -4.33 1.97
N GLN A 55 11.82 -3.83 1.03
CA GLN A 55 11.83 -4.34 -0.35
C GLN A 55 13.23 -4.28 -0.97
N THR A 56 13.99 -3.22 -0.70
CA THR A 56 15.35 -3.06 -1.23
C THR A 56 16.31 -4.10 -0.66
N ALA A 57 16.33 -4.28 0.67
CA ALA A 57 17.22 -5.24 1.31
C ALA A 57 16.88 -6.69 0.91
N PHE A 58 15.58 -7.02 0.88
CA PHE A 58 15.12 -8.34 0.50
C PHE A 58 15.41 -8.66 -0.98
N ALA A 59 15.22 -7.69 -1.88
CA ALA A 59 15.55 -7.85 -3.30
C ALA A 59 17.06 -8.05 -3.50
N ALA A 60 17.89 -7.29 -2.77
CA ALA A 60 19.34 -7.44 -2.80
C ALA A 60 19.77 -8.84 -2.33
N LEU A 61 19.23 -9.33 -1.21
CA LEU A 61 19.51 -10.67 -0.68
C LEU A 61 19.14 -11.78 -1.67
N LEU A 62 18.03 -11.62 -2.39
CA LEU A 62 17.57 -12.57 -3.40
C LEU A 62 18.29 -12.44 -4.75
N GLY A 63 19.14 -11.42 -4.93
CA GLY A 63 19.82 -11.17 -6.20
C GLY A 63 18.88 -10.74 -7.34
N VAL A 64 17.77 -10.06 -7.03
CA VAL A 64 16.79 -9.59 -8.01
C VAL A 64 16.59 -8.08 -7.92
N SER A 65 16.03 -7.46 -8.97
CA SER A 65 15.68 -6.05 -8.92
C SER A 65 14.50 -5.80 -7.96
N VAL A 66 14.44 -4.62 -7.34
CA VAL A 66 13.29 -4.19 -6.54
C VAL A 66 11.99 -4.26 -7.36
N ARG A 67 12.07 -3.92 -8.65
CA ARG A 67 10.94 -4.01 -9.58
C ARG A 67 10.43 -5.45 -9.72
N THR A 68 11.33 -6.42 -9.81
CA THR A 68 10.99 -7.86 -9.88
C THR A 68 10.25 -8.30 -8.61
N LEU A 69 10.77 -7.94 -7.44
CA LEU A 69 10.11 -8.25 -6.16
C LEU A 69 8.71 -7.61 -6.09
N GLN A 70 8.57 -6.34 -6.48
CA GLN A 70 7.28 -5.64 -6.51
C GLN A 70 6.27 -6.27 -7.48
N ASP A 71 6.74 -6.78 -8.62
CA ASP A 71 5.88 -7.50 -9.57
C ASP A 71 5.35 -8.81 -8.98
N TRP A 72 6.17 -9.51 -8.18
CA TRP A 72 5.73 -10.70 -7.44
C TRP A 72 4.77 -10.35 -6.30
N GLU A 73 5.12 -9.36 -5.48
CA GLU A 73 4.28 -8.96 -4.34
C GLU A 73 2.89 -8.47 -4.76
N GLN A 74 2.80 -7.84 -5.94
CA GLN A 74 1.55 -7.32 -6.51
C GLN A 74 0.85 -8.31 -7.44
N GLY A 75 1.38 -9.54 -7.59
CA GLY A 75 0.78 -10.60 -8.41
C GLY A 75 0.82 -10.34 -9.92
N ARG A 76 1.63 -9.40 -10.41
CA ARG A 76 1.82 -9.17 -11.85
C ARG A 76 2.66 -10.24 -12.52
N ARG A 77 3.53 -10.91 -11.78
CA ARG A 77 4.37 -12.01 -12.25
C ARG A 77 4.47 -13.09 -11.18
N GLU A 78 4.74 -14.31 -11.63
CA GLU A 78 5.07 -15.38 -10.70
C GLU A 78 6.58 -15.45 -10.42
N PRO A 79 6.98 -15.78 -9.18
CA PRO A 79 8.36 -16.10 -8.86
C PRO A 79 8.80 -17.43 -9.45
N SER A 80 10.12 -17.57 -9.67
CA SER A 80 10.72 -18.85 -10.04
C SER A 80 10.54 -19.91 -8.95
N GLY A 81 10.69 -21.19 -9.31
CA GLY A 81 10.62 -22.28 -8.33
C GLY A 81 11.64 -22.14 -7.18
N ALA A 82 12.86 -21.68 -7.49
CA ALA A 82 13.88 -21.39 -6.50
C ALA A 82 13.46 -20.24 -5.56
N ALA A 83 12.92 -19.15 -6.11
CA ALA A 83 12.42 -18.03 -5.30
C ALA A 83 11.26 -18.46 -4.40
N LYS A 84 10.32 -19.28 -4.89
CA LYS A 84 9.23 -19.85 -4.08
C LYS A 84 9.78 -20.69 -2.90
N THR A 85 10.89 -21.41 -3.09
CA THR A 85 11.56 -22.12 -1.98
C THR A 85 12.16 -21.15 -0.97
N LEU A 86 12.84 -20.09 -1.41
CA LEU A 86 13.40 -19.08 -0.51
C LEU A 86 12.32 -18.35 0.29
N PHE A 87 11.14 -18.09 -0.28
CA PHE A 87 10.03 -17.50 0.48
C PHE A 87 9.53 -18.43 1.58
N ARG A 88 9.44 -19.74 1.34
CA ARG A 88 9.09 -20.70 2.40
C ARG A 88 10.15 -20.73 3.52
N VAL A 89 11.43 -20.56 3.16
CA VAL A 89 12.50 -20.44 4.16
C VAL A 89 12.33 -19.15 4.95
N ALA A 90 12.08 -18.01 4.28
CA ALA A 90 11.84 -16.72 4.93
C ALA A 90 10.64 -16.73 5.89
N GLU A 91 9.58 -17.47 5.56
CA GLU A 91 8.42 -17.63 6.44
C GLU A 91 8.70 -18.50 7.67
N ARG A 92 9.52 -19.54 7.52
CA ARG A 92 9.76 -20.53 8.58
C ARG A 92 10.97 -20.23 9.46
N TYR A 93 11.98 -19.59 8.89
CA TYR A 93 13.27 -19.28 9.50
C TYR A 93 13.70 -17.84 9.14
N PRO A 94 12.93 -16.81 9.55
CA PRO A 94 13.22 -15.42 9.23
C PRO A 94 14.59 -14.95 9.73
N GLU A 95 15.08 -15.53 10.84
CA GLU A 95 16.39 -15.25 11.42
C GLU A 95 17.54 -15.51 10.46
N VAL A 96 17.44 -16.52 9.60
CA VAL A 96 18.46 -16.84 8.59
C VAL A 96 18.60 -15.70 7.58
N LEU A 97 17.49 -15.09 7.17
CA LEU A 97 17.53 -13.96 6.24
C LEU A 97 18.01 -12.68 6.91
N GLN A 98 17.72 -12.50 8.20
CA GLN A 98 18.23 -11.37 8.96
C GLN A 98 19.74 -11.46 9.12
N GLU A 99 20.27 -12.65 9.39
CA GLU A 99 21.72 -12.91 9.46
C GLU A 99 22.40 -12.66 8.11
N LEU A 100 21.82 -13.14 7.02
CA LEU A 100 22.36 -12.93 5.66
C LEU A 100 22.30 -11.48 5.18
N ALA A 101 21.48 -10.64 5.81
CA ALA A 101 21.33 -9.23 5.48
C ALA A 101 22.20 -8.28 6.34
N ALA A 102 22.89 -8.81 7.35
CA ALA A 102 23.84 -8.10 8.20
C ALA A 102 25.19 -7.88 7.50
#